data_AF-A0A821WII5-F1
#
_entry.id   AF-A0A821WII5-F1
#
_cell.length_a   1.000
_cell.length_b   1.000
_cell.length_c   1.000
_cell.angle_alpha   90.00
_cell.angle_beta   90.00
_cell.angle_gamma   90.00
#
_symmetry.space_group_name_H-M   'P 1'
#
loop_
_entity.id
_entity.type
_entity.pdbx_description
1 polymer ?
#
loop_
_entity_poly.entity_id
_entity_poly.type
_entity_poly.pdbx_seq_one_letter_code
_entity_poly.pdbx_strand_id
1 'polypeptide(L)' 'MGMISSSYHFVLTTLNIDSYDLEDFKYNFVNLTAFRLFRRDDQRVKSAMDSF' A
#
# COMPACT_ATOMS: atom_id res chain seq x y z
N MET A 1 23.66 8.43 1.72
CA MET A 1 22.54 8.03 0.83
C MET A 1 21.49 7.34 1.69
N GLY A 2 20.22 7.73 1.56
CA GLY A 2 19.12 7.13 2.35
C GLY A 2 18.65 5.81 1.76
N MET A 3 18.13 4.91 2.61
CA MET A 3 17.60 3.60 2.19
C MET A 3 16.31 3.67 1.36
N ILE A 4 15.72 4.87 1.22
CA ILE A 4 14.48 5.08 0.48
C ILE A 4 14.83 5.82 -0.83
N SER A 5 15.18 5.04 -1.85
CA SER A 5 15.56 5.52 -3.18
C SER A 5 15.33 4.44 -4.23
N SER A 6 15.47 4.78 -5.51
CA SER A 6 15.33 3.85 -6.64
C SER A 6 16.25 2.62 -6.61
N SER A 7 17.29 2.63 -5.78
CA SER A 7 18.19 1.49 -5.59
C SER A 7 17.61 0.37 -4.72
N TYR A 8 16.44 0.57 -4.10
CA TYR A 8 15.84 -0.38 -3.15
C TYR A 8 14.47 -0.90 -3.62
N HIS A 9 14.19 -2.14 -3.26
CA HIS A 9 12.90 -2.81 -3.43
C HIS A 9 12.48 -3.42 -2.10
N PHE A 10 11.35 -2.98 -1.55
CA PHE A 10 10.80 -3.52 -0.31
C PHE A 10 9.59 -4.42 -0.58
N VAL A 11 9.53 -5.55 0.14
CA VAL A 11 8.33 -6.37 0.26
C VAL A 11 7.72 -6.13 1.63
N LEU A 12 6.51 -5.59 1.66
CA LEU A 12 5.78 -5.33 2.89
C LEU A 12 4.95 -6.55 3.27
N THR A 13 5.08 -6.99 4.52
CA THR A 13 4.41 -8.20 5.03
C THR A 13 3.04 -7.92 5.67
N THR A 14 2.60 -6.66 5.66
CA THR A 14 1.24 -6.27 6.06
C THR A 14 0.21 -6.69 5.00
N LEU A 15 -1.00 -7.02 5.45
CA LEU A 15 -2.15 -7.30 4.58
C LEU A 15 -3.10 -6.10 4.42
N ASN A 16 -2.85 -5.02 5.17
CA ASN A 16 -3.66 -3.81 5.19
C ASN A 16 -2.86 -2.61 4.66
N ILE A 17 -2.26 -2.75 3.48
CA ILE A 17 -1.43 -1.68 2.89
C ILE A 17 -2.21 -0.37 2.66
N ASP A 18 -3.53 -0.45 2.49
CA ASP A 18 -4.40 0.70 2.24
C ASP A 18 -4.53 1.68 3.40
N SER A 19 -4.21 1.25 4.63
CA SER A 19 -4.25 2.14 5.79
C SER A 19 -2.98 2.98 5.96
N TYR A 20 -1.94 2.73 5.16
CA TYR A 20 -0.68 3.46 5.25
C TYR A 20 -0.70 4.69 4.35
N ASP A 21 -0.23 5.81 4.87
CA ASP A 21 0.10 6.97 4.04
C ASP A 21 1.42 6.70 3.30
N LEU A 22 1.35 6.72 1.97
CA LEU A 22 2.48 6.45 1.09
C LEU A 22 2.98 7.71 0.37
N GLU A 23 2.57 8.90 0.80
CA GLU A 23 2.96 10.16 0.15
C GLU A 23 4.47 10.38 0.07
N ASP A 24 5.18 10.10 1.17
CA ASP A 24 6.64 10.23 1.23
C ASP A 24 7.37 9.30 0.25
N PHE A 25 6.70 8.24 -0.21
CA PHE A 25 7.24 7.26 -1.16
C PHE A 25 6.98 7.62 -2.63
N LYS A 26 6.09 8.57 -2.93
CA LYS A 26 5.70 8.92 -4.31
C LYS A 26 6.83 9.52 -5.14
N TYR A 27 7.77 10.23 -4.50
CA TYR A 27 8.76 11.07 -5.20
C TYR A 27 10.19 10.50 -5.19
N ASN A 28 10.44 9.42 -4.45
CA ASN A 28 11.78 8.88 -4.27
C ASN A 28 12.08 7.66 -5.18
N PHE A 29 11.14 7.29 -6.05
CA PHE A 29 11.27 6.21 -7.05
C PHE A 29 11.58 4.82 -6.47
N VAL A 30 11.35 4.60 -5.17
CA VAL A 30 11.53 3.28 -4.56
C VAL A 30 10.45 2.31 -5.04
N ASN A 31 10.82 1.04 -5.20
CA ASN A 31 9.85 -0.02 -5.53
C ASN A 31 9.28 -0.62 -4.23
N LEU A 32 7.95 -0.65 -4.13
CA LEU A 32 7.22 -1.30 -3.04
C LEU A 32 6.32 -2.40 -3.60
N THR A 33 6.36 -3.58 -2.98
CA THR A 33 5.42 -4.68 -3.27
C THR A 33 4.76 -5.11 -1.97
N ALA A 34 3.44 -5.28 -2.01
CA ALA A 34 2.65 -5.66 -0.84
C ALA A 34 1.48 -6.55 -1.24
N PHE A 35 0.89 -7.21 -0.26
CA PHE A 35 -0.37 -7.93 -0.41
C PHE A 35 -1.52 -7.12 0.19
N ARG A 36 -2.70 -7.22 -0.43
CA ARG A 36 -3.94 -6.64 0.09
C ARG A 36 -4.92 -7.78 0.36
N LEU A 37 -5.48 -7.82 1.58
CA LEU A 37 -6.44 -8.85 1.95
C LEU A 37 -7.77 -8.72 1.19
N PHE A 38 -8.27 -7.48 1.07
CA PHE A 38 -9.58 -7.21 0.48
C PHE A 38 -9.48 -6.69 -0.94
N ARG A 39 -10.40 -7.11 -1.80
CA ARG A 39 -10.56 -6.54 -3.14
C ARG A 39 -11.39 -5.26 -3.07
N ARG A 40 -10.76 -4.10 -3.22
CA ARG A 40 -11.45 -2.79 -3.17
C ARG A 40 -12.48 -2.57 -4.27
N ASP A 41 -12.39 -3.34 -5.36
CA ASP A 41 -13.35 -3.34 -6.45
C ASP A 41 -14.61 -4.18 -6.16
N ASP A 42 -14.58 -5.07 -5.16
CA ASP A 42 -15.75 -5.89 -4.77
C ASP A 42 -16.82 -5.02 -4.09
N GLN A 43 -18.05 -5.07 -4.62
CA GLN A 43 -19.17 -4.27 -4.14
C GLN A 43 -19.51 -4.53 -2.67
N ARG A 44 -19.35 -5.78 -2.19
CA ARG A 44 -19.61 -6.13 -0.79
C ARG A 44 -18.58 -5.50 0.14
N VAL A 45 -17.33 -5.43 -0.30
CA VAL A 45 -16.25 -4.75 0.44
C VAL A 45 -16.55 -3.26 0.52
N LYS A 46 -16.93 -2.62 -0.59
CA LYS A 46 -17.31 -1.19 -0.59
C LYS A 46 -18.48 -0.91 0.35
N SER A 47 -19.58 -1.66 0.23
CA SER A 47 -20.74 -1.49 1.10
C SER A 47 -20.41 -1.70 2.58
N ALA A 48 -19.53 -2.64 2.91
CA ALA A 48 -19.06 -2.82 4.28
C ALA A 48 -18.19 -1.65 4.76
N MET A 49 -17.33 -1.08 3.90
CA MET A 49 -16.50 0.09 4.23
C MET A 49 -17.33 1.37 4.43
N ASP A 50 -18.41 1.55 3.66
CA ASP A 50 -19.29 2.73 3.77
C ASP A 50 -20.24 2.65 4.99
N SER A 51 -20.31 1.50 5.65
CA SER A 51 -21.19 1.27 6.81
C SER A 51 -20.56 1.66 8.16
N PHE A 52 -19.33 2.19 8.16
CA PHE A 52 -18.58 2.67 9.33
C PHE A 52 -18.21 4.14 9.18
#